data_AF-A0A1E7IBB2-F1
#
_entry.id   AF-A0A1E7IBB2-F1
#
_cell.length_a   1.000
_cell.length_b   1.000
_cell.length_c   1.000
_cell.angle_alpha   90.00
_cell.angle_beta   90.00
_cell.angle_gamma   90.00
#
_symmetry.space_group_name_H-M   'P 1'
#
loop_
_entity.id
_entity.type
_entity.pdbx_description
1 polymer ?
#
loop_
_entity_poly.entity_id
_entity_poly.type
_entity_poly.pdbx_seq_one_letter_code
_entity_poly.pdbx_strand_id
1 'polypeptide(L)'
;MSVAQLERLAKITKYDAEVERIKIELRKREAIVSINDILEKFGFNIEDLYEELVDPKIREIIEGRYEKPTKQREESIPRYRLNGKNYDGRQARRAKEFSRYVKDGRIDVALVVKEGAFNPEWFNKQKERVLFSMGINDREAYKLKHGL
;
A
#
# COMPACT_ATOMS: atom_id res chain seq x y z
N MET A 1 20.60 -37.87 6.35
CA MET A 1 19.88 -38.50 7.49
C MET A 1 18.44 -38.01 7.51
N SER A 2 17.46 -38.84 7.85
CA SER A 2 16.05 -38.46 8.03
C SER A 2 15.76 -37.99 9.46
N VAL A 3 14.61 -37.34 9.69
CA VAL A 3 14.15 -36.93 11.04
C VAL A 3 14.12 -38.14 11.99
N ALA A 4 13.57 -39.27 11.53
CA ALA A 4 13.53 -40.52 12.29
C ALA A 4 14.93 -41.08 12.66
N GLN A 5 15.95 -40.86 11.82
CA GLN A 5 17.33 -41.26 12.13
C GLN A 5 17.96 -40.34 13.18
N LEU A 6 17.68 -39.03 13.14
CA LEU A 6 18.16 -38.06 14.12
C LEU A 6 17.50 -38.24 15.49
N GLU A 7 16.19 -38.52 15.54
CA GLU A 7 15.48 -38.85 16.78
C GLU A 7 16.03 -40.12 17.44
N ARG A 8 16.34 -41.14 16.62
CA ARG A 8 16.99 -42.35 17.12
C ARG A 8 18.34 -42.02 17.69
N LEU A 9 19.20 -41.30 16.95
CA LEU A 9 20.53 -40.87 17.42
C LEU A 9 20.44 -40.12 18.74
N ALA A 10 19.59 -39.09 18.85
CA ALA A 10 19.40 -38.30 20.08
C ALA A 10 19.09 -39.15 21.32
N LYS A 11 18.38 -40.28 21.15
CA LYS A 11 18.03 -41.21 22.23
C LYS A 11 19.20 -42.10 22.69
N ILE A 12 20.20 -42.32 21.84
CA ILE A 12 21.34 -43.21 22.12
C ILE A 12 22.62 -42.43 22.48
N THR A 13 22.72 -41.15 22.11
CA THR A 13 23.88 -40.31 22.46
C THR A 13 23.86 -39.91 23.94
N LYS A 14 25.00 -40.05 24.62
CA LYS A 14 25.16 -39.73 26.06
C LYS A 14 25.87 -38.40 26.34
N TYR A 15 26.38 -37.72 25.31
CA TYR A 15 27.13 -36.47 25.46
C TYR A 15 26.23 -35.25 25.26
N ASP A 16 26.12 -34.40 26.29
CA ASP A 16 25.21 -33.26 26.31
C ASP A 16 25.39 -32.29 25.11
N ALA A 17 26.64 -32.02 24.73
CA ALA A 17 26.94 -31.13 23.60
C ALA A 17 26.49 -31.71 22.23
N GLU A 18 26.52 -33.04 22.09
CA GLU A 18 26.13 -33.72 20.86
C GLU A 18 24.61 -33.89 20.78
N VAL A 19 23.96 -34.17 21.92
CA VAL A 19 22.50 -34.17 22.06
C VAL A 19 21.92 -32.79 21.72
N GLU A 20 22.52 -31.70 22.21
CA GLU A 20 22.06 -30.35 21.87
C GLU A 20 22.24 -30.01 20.38
N ARG A 21 23.34 -30.43 19.76
CA ARG A 21 23.51 -30.28 18.29
C ARG A 21 22.42 -31.03 17.52
N ILE A 22 22.10 -32.26 17.93
CA ILE A 22 21.05 -33.07 17.28
C ILE A 22 19.68 -32.42 17.48
N LYS A 23 19.36 -31.88 18.67
CA LYS A 23 18.10 -31.16 18.92
C LYS A 23 17.96 -29.89 18.09
N ILE A 24 19.04 -29.12 17.95
CA ILE A 24 19.05 -27.92 17.11
C ILE A 24 18.78 -28.31 15.65
N GLU A 25 19.42 -29.38 15.17
CA GLU A 25 19.25 -29.88 13.82
C GLU A 25 17.82 -30.42 13.55
N LEU A 26 17.22 -31.09 14.54
CA LEU A 26 15.81 -31.51 14.50
C LEU A 26 14.87 -30.31 14.37
N ARG A 27 15.00 -29.29 15.23
CA ARG A 27 14.16 -28.09 15.17
C ARG A 27 14.27 -27.36 13.83
N LYS A 28 15.48 -27.28 13.26
CA LYS A 28 15.69 -26.68 11.94
C LYS A 28 14.93 -27.43 10.85
N ARG A 29 14.96 -28.76 10.89
CA ARG A 29 14.29 -29.61 9.89
C ARG A 29 12.77 -29.56 10.04
N GLU A 30 12.26 -29.57 11.26
CA GLU A 30 10.83 -29.38 11.54
C GLU A 30 10.33 -28.01 11.03
N ALA A 31 11.12 -26.96 11.23
CA ALA A 31 10.81 -25.63 10.71
C ALA A 31 10.79 -25.61 9.17
N ILE A 32 11.76 -26.25 8.51
CA ILE A 32 11.80 -26.35 7.04
C ILE A 32 10.58 -27.08 6.50
N VAL A 33 10.19 -28.21 7.10
CA VAL A 33 8.98 -28.96 6.71
C VAL A 33 7.73 -28.09 6.89
N SER A 34 7.60 -27.42 8.04
CA SER A 34 6.45 -26.55 8.32
C SER A 34 6.35 -25.37 7.34
N ILE A 35 7.49 -24.80 6.92
CA ILE A 35 7.55 -23.72 5.93
C ILE A 35 7.15 -24.25 4.56
N ASN A 36 7.68 -25.41 4.14
CA ASN A 36 7.29 -26.05 2.88
C ASN A 36 5.80 -26.35 2.80
N ASP A 37 5.20 -26.91 3.86
CA ASP A 37 3.75 -27.18 3.92
C ASP A 37 2.90 -25.91 3.74
N ILE A 38 3.42 -24.75 4.15
CA ILE A 38 2.77 -23.46 3.93
C ILE A 38 2.97 -22.99 2.48
N LEU A 39 4.20 -23.07 1.97
CA LEU A 39 4.55 -22.61 0.61
C LEU A 39 3.87 -23.44 -0.49
N GLU A 40 3.74 -24.76 -0.31
CA GLU A 40 3.05 -25.66 -1.24
C GLU A 40 1.59 -25.23 -1.48
N LYS A 41 0.91 -24.69 -0.46
CA LYS A 41 -0.46 -24.17 -0.60
C LYS A 41 -0.56 -22.99 -1.57
N PHE A 42 0.56 -22.32 -1.82
CA PHE A 42 0.67 -21.20 -2.74
C PHE A 42 1.43 -21.57 -4.03
N GLY A 43 1.80 -22.85 -4.21
CA GLY A 43 2.53 -23.34 -5.39
C GLY A 43 4.01 -23.01 -5.41
N PHE A 44 4.63 -22.76 -4.24
CA PHE A 44 6.05 -22.46 -4.09
C PHE A 44 6.77 -23.56 -3.29
N ASN A 45 8.08 -23.68 -3.48
CA ASN A 45 8.98 -24.48 -2.66
C ASN A 45 9.91 -23.58 -1.84
N ILE A 46 10.46 -24.09 -0.73
CA ILE A 46 11.44 -23.32 0.07
C ILE A 46 12.70 -22.96 -0.71
N GLU A 47 13.05 -23.74 -1.74
CA GLU A 47 14.17 -23.45 -2.66
C GLU A 47 13.97 -22.13 -3.40
N ASP A 48 12.74 -21.82 -3.82
CA ASP A 48 12.37 -20.56 -4.44
C ASP A 48 12.55 -19.38 -3.46
N LEU A 49 12.34 -19.63 -2.17
CA LEU A 49 12.53 -18.64 -1.11
C LEU A 49 14.02 -18.33 -0.87
N TYR A 50 14.91 -19.31 -1.02
CA TYR A 50 16.34 -19.10 -0.79
C TYR A 50 16.96 -18.16 -1.83
N GLU A 51 16.49 -18.18 -3.07
CA GLU A 51 16.92 -17.23 -4.10
C GLU A 51 16.51 -15.80 -3.74
N GLU A 52 15.30 -15.60 -3.22
CA GLU A 52 14.82 -14.29 -2.77
C GLU A 52 15.49 -13.82 -1.47
N LEU A 53 15.85 -14.73 -0.56
CA LEU A 53 16.56 -14.38 0.69
C LEU A 53 18.00 -13.87 0.45
N VAL A 54 18.56 -14.07 -0.74
CA VAL A 54 19.84 -13.48 -1.16
C VAL A 54 19.67 -12.01 -1.58
N ASP A 55 18.45 -11.55 -1.87
CA ASP A 55 18.19 -10.15 -2.21
C ASP A 55 18.58 -9.24 -1.02
N PRO A 56 19.57 -8.34 -1.20
CA PRO A 56 20.00 -7.42 -0.15
C PRO A 56 18.86 -6.59 0.45
N LYS A 57 17.82 -6.29 -0.34
CA LYS A 57 16.66 -5.51 0.08
C LYS A 57 15.72 -6.32 0.97
N ILE A 58 15.51 -7.60 0.66
CA ILE A 58 14.73 -8.51 1.52
C ILE A 58 15.48 -8.68 2.84
N ARG A 59 16.80 -8.80 2.79
CA ARG A 59 17.66 -8.84 3.97
C ARG A 59 17.58 -7.56 4.81
N GLU A 60 17.61 -6.38 4.21
CA GLU A 60 17.41 -5.11 4.91
C GLU A 60 16.04 -5.03 5.60
N ILE A 61 14.99 -5.56 4.99
CA ILE A 61 13.65 -5.61 5.59
C ILE A 61 13.63 -6.56 6.80
N ILE A 62 14.20 -7.76 6.67
CA ILE A 62 14.26 -8.76 7.75
C ILE A 62 15.14 -8.26 8.92
N GLU A 63 16.27 -7.61 8.61
CA GLU A 63 17.18 -7.03 9.60
C GLU A 63 16.63 -5.72 10.22
N GLY A 64 15.46 -5.27 9.79
CA GLY A 64 14.80 -4.05 10.29
C GLY A 64 15.53 -2.76 9.91
N ARG A 65 16.43 -2.81 8.92
CA ARG A 65 17.24 -1.68 8.43
C ARG A 65 16.59 -0.95 7.26
N TYR A 66 15.52 -1.50 6.69
CA TYR A 66 14.81 -0.88 5.60
C TYR A 66 14.05 0.37 6.06
N GLU A 67 14.57 1.54 5.73
CA GLU A 67 13.83 2.79 5.86
C GLU A 67 12.83 2.95 4.72
N LYS A 68 11.54 2.83 5.05
CA LYS A 68 10.48 3.07 4.08
C LYS A 68 10.55 4.53 3.63
N PRO A 69 10.68 4.82 2.32
CA PRO A 69 10.71 6.20 1.84
C PRO A 69 9.42 6.91 2.25
N THR A 70 9.55 7.84 3.20
CA THR A 70 8.47 8.77 3.56
C THR A 70 8.34 9.78 2.44
N LYS A 71 7.49 9.48 1.45
CA LYS A 71 7.03 10.52 0.53
C LYS A 71 6.30 11.56 1.38
N GLN A 72 6.95 12.71 1.60
CA GLN A 72 6.26 13.88 2.13
C GLN A 72 5.08 14.17 1.21
N ARG A 73 3.89 14.35 1.79
CA ARG A 73 2.74 14.77 1.00
C ARG A 73 3.05 16.18 0.51
N GLU A 74 3.16 16.34 -0.81
CA GLU A 74 3.13 17.66 -1.43
C GLU A 74 1.90 18.42 -0.90
N GLU A 75 2.08 19.69 -0.53
CA GLU A 75 0.97 20.55 -0.13
C GLU A 75 -0.07 20.58 -1.24
N SER A 76 -1.23 19.95 -0.98
CA SER A 76 -2.29 19.85 -1.96
C SER A 76 -3.14 21.11 -1.92
N ILE A 77 -3.18 21.84 -3.04
CA ILE A 77 -4.08 22.97 -3.22
C ILE A 77 -5.53 22.47 -3.06
N PRO A 78 -6.37 23.13 -2.24
CA PRO A 78 -7.77 22.74 -2.07
C PRO A 78 -8.50 22.70 -3.41
N ARG A 79 -9.20 21.60 -3.69
CA ARG A 79 -9.82 21.34 -4.99
C ARG A 79 -11.07 22.17 -5.24
N TYR A 80 -11.88 22.39 -4.22
CA TYR A 80 -13.24 22.92 -4.38
C TYR A 80 -13.34 24.36 -3.90
N ARG A 81 -14.23 25.14 -4.51
CA ARG A 81 -14.52 26.51 -4.08
C ARG A 81 -16.02 26.79 -4.16
N LEU A 82 -16.55 27.42 -3.11
CA LEU A 82 -17.93 27.89 -3.08
C LEU A 82 -18.01 29.12 -2.17
N ASN A 83 -18.85 30.10 -2.53
CA ASN A 83 -19.03 31.34 -1.77
C ASN A 83 -17.70 32.04 -1.42
N GLY A 84 -16.73 31.99 -2.34
CA GLY A 84 -15.39 32.57 -2.16
C GLY A 84 -14.43 31.76 -1.29
N LYS A 85 -14.87 30.71 -0.61
CA LYS A 85 -14.05 29.86 0.28
C LYS A 85 -13.54 28.61 -0.42
N ASN A 86 -12.31 28.22 -0.10
CA ASN A 86 -11.64 27.04 -0.64
C ASN A 86 -11.77 25.85 0.32
N TYR A 87 -12.00 24.66 -0.23
CA TYR A 87 -12.24 23.44 0.52
C TYR A 87 -11.44 22.26 -0.04
N ASP A 88 -10.77 21.52 0.85
CA ASP A 88 -10.29 20.19 0.52
C ASP A 88 -11.46 19.18 0.52
N GLY A 89 -11.20 17.93 0.10
CA GLY A 89 -12.25 16.92 0.01
C GLY A 89 -12.87 16.47 1.33
N ARG A 90 -12.17 16.60 2.46
CA ARG A 90 -12.73 16.32 3.80
C ARG A 90 -13.54 17.51 4.31
N GLN A 91 -13.04 18.72 4.13
CA GLN A 91 -13.70 19.96 4.52
C GLN A 91 -15.00 20.14 3.71
N ALA A 92 -14.96 19.95 2.39
CA ALA A 92 -16.13 20.06 1.52
C ALA A 92 -17.27 19.12 1.99
N ARG A 93 -16.96 17.87 2.33
CA ARG A 93 -18.00 16.92 2.82
C ARG A 93 -18.72 17.36 4.10
N ARG A 94 -18.08 18.21 4.90
CA ARG A 94 -18.61 18.67 6.20
C ARG A 94 -19.19 20.07 6.13
N ALA A 95 -18.88 20.84 5.09
CA ALA A 95 -19.32 22.21 4.94
C ALA A 95 -20.81 22.25 4.54
N LYS A 96 -21.61 23.04 5.26
CA LYS A 96 -23.05 23.17 5.01
C LYS A 96 -23.37 23.59 3.58
N GLU A 97 -22.57 24.51 3.05
CA GLU A 97 -22.71 25.00 1.67
C GLU A 97 -22.38 23.94 0.60
N PHE A 98 -21.61 22.91 0.94
CA PHE A 98 -21.33 21.79 0.06
C PHE A 98 -22.31 20.62 0.17
N SER A 99 -23.28 20.68 1.09
CA SER A 99 -24.24 19.59 1.34
C SER A 99 -24.94 19.08 0.07
N ARG A 100 -25.30 19.99 -0.84
CA ARG A 100 -25.91 19.63 -2.14
C ARG A 100 -25.01 18.80 -3.06
N TYR A 101 -23.68 18.93 -2.90
CA TYR A 101 -22.70 18.16 -3.65
C TYR A 101 -22.31 16.87 -2.91
N VAL A 102 -22.93 16.54 -1.79
CA VAL A 102 -22.60 15.31 -1.05
C VAL A 102 -23.65 14.25 -1.36
N LYS A 103 -23.21 13.14 -1.98
CA LYS A 103 -24.01 11.95 -2.26
C LYS A 103 -23.32 10.75 -1.63
N ASP A 104 -24.05 10.00 -0.80
CA ASP A 104 -23.54 8.80 -0.10
C ASP A 104 -22.25 9.06 0.70
N GLY A 105 -22.17 10.23 1.35
CA GLY A 105 -21.00 10.64 2.14
C GLY A 105 -19.75 10.96 1.30
N ARG A 106 -19.89 11.10 -0.03
CA ARG A 106 -18.82 11.48 -0.96
C ARG A 106 -19.20 12.74 -1.72
N ILE A 107 -18.21 13.46 -2.23
CA ILE A 107 -18.47 14.60 -3.12
C ILE A 107 -18.88 14.05 -4.50
N ASP A 108 -20.06 14.44 -4.97
CA ASP A 108 -20.53 14.25 -6.33
C ASP A 108 -19.72 15.15 -7.27
N VAL A 109 -18.63 14.58 -7.80
CA VAL A 109 -17.73 15.29 -8.71
C VAL A 109 -18.45 15.69 -10.00
N ALA A 110 -19.41 14.90 -10.47
CA ALA A 110 -20.15 15.24 -11.69
C ALA A 110 -20.98 16.50 -11.50
N LEU A 111 -21.63 16.66 -10.35
CA LEU A 111 -22.37 17.87 -10.02
C LEU A 111 -21.43 19.07 -9.83
N VAL A 112 -20.27 18.88 -9.18
CA VAL A 112 -19.25 19.92 -9.05
C VAL A 112 -18.75 20.41 -10.42
N VAL A 113 -18.50 19.48 -11.36
CA VAL A 113 -18.12 19.81 -12.74
C VAL A 113 -19.25 20.56 -13.44
N LYS A 114 -20.50 20.09 -13.30
CA LYS A 114 -21.64 20.72 -13.94
C LYS A 114 -21.84 22.17 -13.48
N GLU A 115 -21.62 22.44 -12.19
CA GLU A 115 -21.85 23.76 -11.58
C GLU A 115 -20.60 24.64 -11.50
N GLY A 116 -19.41 24.12 -11.81
CA GLY A 116 -18.18 24.90 -11.80
C GLY A 116 -17.60 25.17 -10.40
N ALA A 117 -17.93 24.37 -9.38
CA ALA A 117 -17.50 24.60 -7.99
C ALA A 117 -16.04 24.18 -7.71
N PHE A 118 -15.13 24.50 -8.63
CA PHE A 118 -13.69 24.28 -8.48
C PHE A 118 -12.98 25.53 -7.98
N ASN A 119 -11.90 25.32 -7.24
CA ASN A 119 -10.92 26.37 -7.00
C ASN A 119 -10.17 26.67 -8.31
N PRO A 120 -10.20 27.92 -8.80
CA PRO A 120 -9.45 28.34 -9.99
C PRO A 120 -7.97 27.96 -9.96
N GLU A 121 -7.31 28.13 -8.81
CA GLU A 121 -5.89 27.84 -8.69
C GLU A 121 -5.61 26.34 -8.86
N TRP A 122 -6.43 25.49 -8.22
CA TRP A 122 -6.34 24.06 -8.38
C TRP A 122 -6.58 23.65 -9.84
N PHE A 123 -7.63 24.20 -10.45
CA PHE A 123 -8.04 23.90 -11.82
C PHE A 123 -6.94 24.24 -12.84
N ASN A 124 -6.31 25.41 -12.70
CA ASN A 124 -5.24 25.88 -13.59
C ASN A 124 -3.96 25.03 -13.50
N LYS A 125 -3.67 24.45 -12.33
CA LYS A 125 -2.49 23.59 -12.14
C LYS A 125 -2.71 22.14 -12.57
N GLN A 126 -3.94 21.72 -12.88
CA GLN A 126 -4.19 20.34 -13.28
C GLN A 126 -3.69 20.04 -14.70
N LYS A 127 -3.28 18.80 -14.94
CA LYS A 127 -2.98 18.29 -16.27
C LYS A 127 -4.27 18.09 -17.06
N GLU A 128 -4.24 18.32 -18.37
CA GLU A 128 -5.41 18.16 -19.26
C GLU A 128 -6.07 16.79 -19.13
N ARG A 129 -5.28 15.71 -19.07
CA ARG A 129 -5.80 14.34 -18.87
C ARG A 129 -6.68 14.18 -17.63
N VAL A 130 -6.43 14.96 -16.57
CA VAL A 130 -7.21 14.92 -15.32
C VAL A 130 -8.53 15.65 -15.51
N LEU A 131 -8.53 16.76 -16.24
CA LEU A 131 -9.75 17.50 -16.56
C LEU A 131 -10.62 16.70 -17.53
N PHE A 132 -10.00 16.06 -18.52
CA PHE A 132 -10.67 15.19 -19.48
C PHE A 132 -11.36 14.00 -18.80
N SER A 133 -10.70 13.33 -17.85
CA SER A 133 -11.33 12.22 -17.10
C SER A 133 -12.50 12.66 -16.21
N MET A 134 -12.61 13.96 -15.95
CA MET A 134 -13.75 14.56 -15.24
C MET A 134 -14.85 15.05 -16.20
N GLY A 135 -14.68 14.89 -17.51
CA GLY A 135 -15.64 15.33 -18.53
C GLY A 135 -15.44 16.76 -19.02
N ILE A 136 -14.28 17.39 -18.74
CA ILE A 136 -13.95 18.75 -19.18
C ILE A 136 -13.02 18.64 -20.38
N ASN A 137 -13.60 18.74 -21.58
CA ASN A 137 -12.89 18.54 -22.84
C ASN A 137 -12.20 19.81 -23.36
N ASP A 138 -12.72 20.98 -22.99
CA ASP A 138 -12.16 22.28 -23.35
C ASP A 138 -12.02 23.13 -22.08
N ARG A 139 -10.77 23.40 -21.71
CA ARG A 139 -10.42 24.14 -20.50
C ARG A 139 -10.89 25.59 -20.57
N GLU A 140 -10.65 26.26 -21.69
CA GLU A 140 -10.88 27.70 -21.81
C GLU A 140 -12.37 27.99 -21.95
N ALA A 141 -13.10 27.16 -22.72
CA ALA A 141 -14.55 27.25 -22.76
C ALA A 141 -15.18 27.00 -21.37
N TYR A 142 -14.63 26.05 -20.61
CA TYR A 142 -15.12 25.75 -19.26
C TYR A 142 -14.85 26.91 -18.28
N LYS A 143 -13.67 27.53 -18.32
CA LYS A 143 -13.35 28.72 -17.51
C LYS A 143 -14.31 29.86 -17.79
N LEU A 144 -14.52 30.17 -19.07
CA LEU A 144 -15.41 31.26 -19.49
C LEU A 144 -16.84 31.02 -19.00
N LYS A 145 -17.33 29.77 -19.11
CA LYS A 145 -18.68 29.39 -18.68
C LYS A 145 -18.89 29.53 -17.17
N HIS A 146 -17.87 29.21 -16.37
CA HIS A 146 -17.99 29.09 -14.91
C HIS A 146 -17.29 30.22 -14.12
N GLY A 147 -16.66 31.18 -14.81
CA GLY A 147 -15.96 32.30 -14.18
C GLY A 147 -14.74 31.85 -13.36
N LEU A 148 -13.97 30.89 -13.88
CA LEU A 148 -12.76 30.35 -13.25
C LEU A 148 -11.48 31.01 -13.79
#